data_AF-A0A452XX66-F1
#
_entry.id   AF-A0A452XX66-F1
#
_cell.length_a   1.000
_cell.length_b   1.000
_cell.length_c   1.000
_cell.angle_alpha   90.00
_cell.angle_beta   90.00
_cell.angle_gamma   90.00
#
_symmetry.space_group_name_H-M   'P 1'
#
loop_
_entity.id
_entity.type
_entity.pdbx_description
1 polymer ?
#
loop_
_entity_poly.entity_id
_entity_poly.type
_entity_poly.pdbx_seq_one_letter_code
_entity_poly.pdbx_strand_id
1 'polypeptide(L)'
;MELIKELRSKQKEIEGLTSLVTNSVEEKDMREMAAEELLEAVEEEKRLQHELFRTLLPKDEADERDCILEVRAGTGGEEASLFAMDIFKMYEKYSQNNGWKFDTIDIMESAVKGYKEASGTISGSGVYGKLKFESGIHRVQV
;
A
#
# COMPACT_ATOMS: atom_id res chain seq x y z
N MET A 1 13.81 -13.96 -10.00
CA MET A 1 13.88 -15.23 -10.76
C MET A 1 12.94 -16.29 -10.19
N GLU A 2 12.73 -16.33 -8.88
CA GLU A 2 11.81 -17.27 -8.21
C GLU A 2 10.34 -17.08 -8.62
N LEU A 3 9.81 -15.85 -8.58
CA LEU A 3 8.47 -15.49 -9.08
C LEU A 3 8.20 -15.94 -10.52
N ILE A 4 9.19 -15.83 -11.42
CA ILE A 4 9.05 -16.28 -12.81
C ILE A 4 8.93 -17.81 -12.87
N LYS A 5 9.67 -18.52 -12.02
CA LYS A 5 9.63 -19.98 -11.95
C LYS A 5 8.29 -20.46 -11.37
N GLU A 6 7.80 -19.82 -10.33
CA GLU A 6 6.49 -20.09 -9.73
C GLU A 6 5.36 -19.84 -10.72
N LEU A 7 5.36 -18.67 -11.38
CA LEU A 7 4.36 -18.33 -12.40
C LEU A 7 4.34 -19.37 -13.53
N ARG A 8 5.51 -19.78 -14.03
CA ARG A 8 5.60 -20.83 -15.06
C ARG A 8 5.11 -22.19 -14.57
N SER A 9 5.36 -22.52 -13.30
CA SER A 9 4.85 -23.75 -12.70
C SER A 9 3.33 -23.74 -12.63
N LYS A 10 2.75 -22.61 -12.22
CA LYS A 10 1.30 -22.42 -12.13
C LYS A 10 0.63 -22.44 -13.51
N GLN A 11 1.26 -21.85 -14.53
CA GLN A 11 0.81 -21.95 -15.93
C GLN A 11 0.75 -23.39 -16.43
N LYS A 12 1.77 -24.20 -16.11
CA LYS A 12 1.80 -25.62 -16.48
C LYS A 12 0.71 -26.44 -15.77
N GLU A 13 0.41 -26.10 -14.52
CA GLU A 13 -0.69 -26.70 -13.75
C GLU A 13 -2.06 -26.37 -14.38
N ILE A 14 -2.28 -25.10 -14.75
CA ILE A 14 -3.48 -24.65 -15.46
C ILE A 14 -3.64 -25.39 -16.80
N GLU A 15 -2.57 -25.57 -17.58
CA GLU A 15 -2.61 -26.35 -18.82
C GLU A 15 -3.06 -27.80 -18.57
N GLY A 16 -2.53 -28.43 -17.51
CA GLY A 16 -2.90 -29.79 -17.09
C GLY A 16 -4.38 -29.89 -16.70
N LEU A 17 -4.83 -29.02 -15.80
CA LEU A 17 -6.23 -28.95 -15.34
C LEU A 17 -7.19 -28.64 -16.49
N THR A 18 -6.83 -27.73 -17.38
CA THR A 18 -7.63 -27.42 -18.58
C THR A 18 -7.78 -28.65 -19.47
N SER A 19 -6.72 -29.43 -19.66
CA SER A 19 -6.80 -30.68 -20.43
C SER A 19 -7.69 -31.72 -19.75
N LEU A 20 -7.65 -31.85 -18.42
CA LEU A 20 -8.53 -32.75 -17.66
C LEU A 20 -9.99 -32.35 -17.77
N VAL A 21 -10.30 -31.05 -17.77
CA VAL A 21 -11.68 -30.56 -17.94
C VAL A 21 -12.20 -30.78 -19.36
N THR A 22 -11.34 -30.61 -20.38
CA THR A 22 -11.75 -30.57 -21.80
C THR A 22 -11.65 -31.90 -22.56
N ASN A 23 -10.64 -32.72 -22.28
CA ASN A 23 -10.29 -33.89 -23.10
C ASN A 23 -10.57 -35.24 -22.43
N SER A 24 -11.01 -35.26 -21.19
CA SER A 24 -11.16 -36.51 -20.45
C SER A 24 -12.46 -37.24 -20.79
N VAL A 25 -12.42 -38.57 -20.81
CA VAL A 25 -13.62 -39.46 -20.74
C VAL A 25 -13.99 -39.71 -19.26
N GLU A 26 -13.35 -38.97 -18.35
CA GLU A 26 -13.47 -39.11 -16.90
C GLU A 26 -14.88 -38.77 -16.40
N GLU A 27 -15.23 -39.38 -15.27
CA GLU A 27 -16.50 -39.23 -14.59
C GLU A 27 -16.75 -37.77 -14.20
N LYS A 28 -18.04 -37.40 -14.17
CA LYS A 28 -18.51 -36.04 -13.95
C LYS A 28 -17.89 -35.38 -12.70
N ASP A 29 -17.78 -36.12 -11.60
CA ASP A 29 -17.24 -35.62 -10.33
C ASP A 29 -15.76 -35.24 -10.46
N MET A 30 -14.96 -35.98 -11.23
CA MET A 30 -13.55 -35.65 -11.46
C MET A 30 -13.38 -34.35 -12.25
N ARG A 31 -14.27 -34.09 -13.22
CA ARG A 31 -14.25 -32.83 -13.98
C ARG A 31 -14.71 -31.64 -13.15
N GLU A 32 -15.70 -31.82 -12.28
CA GLU A 32 -16.16 -30.76 -11.38
C GLU A 32 -15.05 -30.38 -10.40
N MET A 33 -14.36 -31.36 -9.79
CA MET A 33 -13.19 -31.10 -8.94
C MET A 33 -12.06 -30.39 -9.70
N ALA A 34 -11.70 -30.87 -10.91
CA ALA A 34 -10.67 -30.24 -11.71
C ALA A 34 -11.04 -28.81 -12.15
N ALA A 35 -12.34 -28.51 -12.34
CA ALA A 35 -12.81 -27.17 -12.66
C ALA A 35 -12.69 -26.21 -11.46
N GLU A 36 -12.93 -26.68 -10.24
CA GLU A 36 -12.72 -25.90 -9.02
C GLU A 36 -11.22 -25.59 -8.81
N GLU A 37 -10.35 -26.59 -8.93
CA GLU A 37 -8.90 -26.41 -8.85
C GLU A 37 -8.39 -25.46 -9.94
N LEU A 38 -8.94 -25.56 -11.16
CA LEU A 38 -8.59 -24.66 -12.26
C LEU A 38 -8.92 -23.20 -11.95
N LEU A 39 -10.07 -22.94 -11.31
CA LEU A 39 -10.47 -21.59 -10.92
C LEU A 39 -9.50 -21.00 -9.89
N GLU A 40 -9.12 -21.77 -8.89
CA GLU A 40 -8.13 -21.36 -7.88
C GLU A 40 -6.76 -21.11 -8.51
N ALA A 41 -6.32 -22.01 -9.39
CA ALA A 41 -5.03 -21.91 -10.06
C ALA A 41 -4.94 -20.66 -10.96
N VAL A 42 -6.01 -20.33 -11.68
CA VAL A 42 -6.10 -19.12 -12.51
C VAL A 42 -6.08 -17.85 -11.66
N GLU A 43 -6.74 -17.83 -10.51
CA GLU A 43 -6.72 -16.67 -9.63
C GLU A 43 -5.33 -16.46 -9.00
N GLU A 44 -4.66 -17.56 -8.64
CA GLU A 44 -3.29 -17.51 -8.16
C GLU A 44 -2.29 -17.10 -9.26
N GLU A 45 -2.50 -17.52 -10.51
CA GLU A 45 -1.71 -17.03 -11.65
C GLU A 45 -1.82 -15.51 -11.78
N LYS A 46 -3.03 -14.94 -11.71
CA LYS A 46 -3.22 -13.48 -11.76
C LYS A 46 -2.49 -12.78 -10.62
N ARG A 47 -2.57 -13.33 -9.39
CA ARG A 47 -1.86 -12.80 -8.22
C ARG A 47 -0.35 -12.76 -8.47
N LEU A 48 0.23 -13.86 -8.95
CA LEU A 48 1.65 -13.98 -9.28
C LEU A 48 2.07 -13.05 -10.43
N GLN A 49 1.22 -12.88 -11.45
CA GLN A 49 1.46 -11.93 -12.54
C GLN A 49 1.51 -10.49 -12.01
N HIS A 50 0.56 -10.10 -11.17
CA HIS A 50 0.53 -8.77 -10.55
C HIS A 50 1.78 -8.51 -9.71
N GLU A 51 2.20 -9.50 -8.92
CA GLU A 51 3.41 -9.41 -8.10
C GLU A 51 4.66 -9.28 -8.97
N LEU A 52 4.78 -10.08 -10.03
CA LEU A 52 5.87 -9.98 -11.00
C LEU A 52 5.92 -8.60 -11.65
N PHE A 53 4.80 -8.08 -12.16
CA PHE A 53 4.74 -6.75 -12.75
C PHE A 53 5.21 -5.67 -11.78
N ARG A 54 4.80 -5.75 -10.51
CA ARG A 54 5.25 -4.82 -9.47
C ARG A 54 6.78 -4.86 -9.29
N THR A 55 7.40 -6.03 -9.37
CA THR A 55 8.87 -6.17 -9.26
C THR A 55 9.63 -5.68 -10.48
N LEU A 56 9.00 -5.65 -11.65
CA LEU A 56 9.60 -5.14 -12.89
C LEU A 56 9.56 -3.62 -12.99
N LEU A 57 8.75 -2.96 -12.18
CA LEU A 57 8.77 -1.50 -12.08
C LEU A 57 10.13 -1.06 -11.55
N PRO A 58 10.77 -0.06 -12.19
CA PRO A 58 12.01 0.50 -11.67
C PRO A 58 11.75 1.00 -10.26
N LYS A 59 12.60 0.58 -9.32
CA LYS A 59 12.57 1.11 -7.97
C LYS A 59 12.93 2.58 -8.03
N ASP A 60 12.09 3.44 -7.46
CA ASP A 60 12.45 4.83 -7.22
C ASP A 60 13.37 4.86 -6.00
N GLU A 61 14.64 5.25 -6.18
CA GLU A 61 15.60 5.37 -5.08
C GLU A 61 15.13 6.36 -3.99
N ALA A 62 14.20 7.27 -4.33
CA ALA A 62 13.58 8.14 -3.35
C ALA A 62 12.66 7.37 -2.39
N ASP A 63 12.06 6.24 -2.82
CA ASP A 63 11.08 5.51 -2.01
C ASP A 63 11.68 4.93 -0.72
N GLU A 64 12.98 4.63 -0.72
CA GLU A 64 13.72 4.10 0.44
C GLU A 64 14.21 5.19 1.41
N ARG A 65 13.98 6.48 1.10
CA ARG A 65 14.45 7.59 1.92
C ARG A 65 13.49 7.93 3.06
N ASP A 66 14.06 8.59 4.07
CA ASP A 66 13.33 9.31 5.10
C ASP A 66 12.58 10.51 4.50
N CYS A 67 11.63 11.08 5.26
CA CYS A 67 10.93 12.29 4.83
C CYS A 67 10.78 13.32 5.96
N ILE A 68 10.57 14.58 5.56
CA ILE A 68 10.08 15.64 6.45
C ILE A 68 8.59 15.78 6.18
N LEU A 69 7.78 15.66 7.23
CA LEU A 69 6.36 15.93 7.21
C LEU A 69 6.15 17.38 7.63
N GLU A 70 5.46 18.16 6.80
CA GLU A 70 5.00 19.52 7.12
C GLU A 70 3.48 19.57 7.02
N VAL A 71 2.82 20.02 8.08
CA VAL A 71 1.37 20.20 8.12
C VAL A 71 1.08 21.65 8.44
N ARG A 72 0.34 22.33 7.57
CA ARG A 72 -0.03 23.74 7.72
C ARG A 72 -1.55 23.91 7.68
N ALA A 73 -2.07 24.71 8.60
CA ALA A 73 -3.47 25.10 8.60
C ALA A 73 -3.80 25.93 7.34
N GLY A 74 -4.80 25.47 6.58
CA GLY A 74 -5.31 26.16 5.40
C GLY A 74 -6.42 27.14 5.73
N THR A 75 -7.43 27.20 4.86
CA THR A 75 -8.63 27.99 5.07
C THR A 75 -9.55 27.34 6.10
N GLY A 76 -10.24 28.14 6.92
CA GLY A 76 -11.14 27.63 7.97
C GLY A 76 -10.68 27.95 9.39
N GLY A 77 -9.87 29.01 9.57
CA GLY A 77 -9.61 29.62 10.88
C GLY A 77 -9.20 28.63 11.98
N GLU A 78 -10.02 28.56 13.02
CA GLU A 78 -9.78 27.72 14.18
C GLU A 78 -9.87 26.23 13.84
N GLU A 79 -10.90 25.82 13.09
CA GLU A 79 -11.13 24.43 12.71
C GLU A 79 -9.98 23.89 11.85
N ALA A 80 -9.43 24.72 10.95
CA ALA A 80 -8.26 24.35 10.15
C ALA A 80 -7.02 24.08 11.02
N SER A 81 -6.85 24.84 12.11
CA SER A 81 -5.72 24.65 13.03
C SER A 81 -5.87 23.41 13.91
N LEU A 82 -7.09 23.08 14.32
CA LEU A 82 -7.37 21.83 15.04
C LEU A 82 -7.17 20.62 14.11
N PHE A 83 -7.65 20.71 12.87
CA PHE A 83 -7.46 19.66 11.88
C PHE A 83 -5.99 19.44 11.53
N ALA A 84 -5.20 20.52 11.38
CA ALA A 84 -3.75 20.41 11.19
C ALA A 84 -3.07 19.69 12.37
N MET A 85 -3.49 19.95 13.61
CA MET A 85 -3.00 19.23 14.78
C MET A 85 -3.38 17.74 14.74
N ASP A 86 -4.61 17.43 14.37
CA ASP A 86 -5.08 16.04 14.30
C ASP A 86 -4.34 15.25 13.22
N ILE A 87 -4.09 15.84 12.05
CA ILE A 87 -3.30 15.23 10.98
C ILE A 87 -1.85 14.99 11.42
N PHE A 88 -1.23 15.97 12.08
CA PHE A 88 0.14 15.80 12.56
C PHE A 88 0.26 14.66 13.58
N LYS A 89 -0.63 14.63 14.57
CA LYS A 89 -0.70 13.56 15.59
C LYS A 89 -1.08 12.20 14.98
N MET A 90 -1.93 12.20 13.95
CA MET A 90 -2.26 10.99 13.20
C MET A 90 -1.01 10.39 12.57
N TYR A 91 -0.16 11.20 11.94
CA TYR A 91 1.08 10.71 11.32
C TYR A 91 2.16 10.30 12.34
N GLU A 92 2.23 10.97 13.49
CA GLU A 92 3.04 10.51 14.61
C GLU A 92 2.66 9.08 15.02
N LYS A 93 1.35 8.83 15.22
CA LYS A 93 0.83 7.50 15.56
C LYS A 93 0.98 6.49 14.42
N TYR A 94 0.74 6.91 13.18
CA TYR A 94 0.92 6.06 12.00
C TYR A 94 2.38 5.61 11.87
N SER A 95 3.34 6.50 12.16
CA SER A 95 4.77 6.18 12.15
C SER A 95 5.10 5.12 13.20
N GLN A 96 4.60 5.26 14.42
CA GLN A 96 4.76 4.24 15.47
C GLN A 96 4.20 2.88 15.06
N ASN A 97 3.00 2.84 14.45
CA ASN A 97 2.37 1.61 13.98
C ASN A 97 3.16 0.93 12.85
N ASN A 98 3.91 1.70 12.05
CA ASN A 98 4.78 1.18 11.00
C ASN A 98 6.20 0.87 11.50
N GLY A 99 6.49 1.05 12.79
CA GLY A 99 7.83 0.86 13.36
C GLY A 99 8.84 1.92 12.93
N TRP A 100 8.39 3.08 12.47
CA TRP A 100 9.23 4.21 12.08
C TRP A 100 9.48 5.14 13.26
N LYS A 101 10.61 5.86 13.20
CA LYS A 101 10.94 6.92 14.15
C LYS A 101 10.29 8.22 13.70
N PHE A 102 9.62 8.91 14.62
CA PHE A 102 9.06 10.24 14.40
C PHE A 102 9.73 11.21 15.38
N ASP A 103 10.39 12.25 14.86
CA ASP A 103 11.03 13.31 15.66
C ASP A 103 10.40 14.66 15.29
N THR A 104 9.70 15.29 16.23
CA THR A 104 9.16 16.65 16.04
C THR A 104 10.30 17.66 15.89
N ILE A 105 10.22 18.51 14.86
CA ILE A 105 11.17 19.59 14.62
C ILE A 105 10.64 20.88 15.23
N ASP A 106 9.44 21.31 14.80
CA ASP A 106 8.83 22.56 15.25
C ASP A 106 7.31 22.47 15.26
N ILE A 107 6.68 23.21 16.19
CA ILE A 107 5.23 23.33 16.31
C ILE A 107 4.89 24.79 16.59
N MET A 108 4.18 25.41 15.65
CA MET A 108 3.59 26.73 15.81
C MET A 108 2.13 26.60 16.23
N GLU A 109 1.85 26.81 17.51
CA GLU A 109 0.49 26.76 18.04
C GLU A 109 -0.39 27.92 17.54
N SER A 110 -1.68 27.64 17.38
CA SER A 110 -2.71 28.65 17.16
C SER A 110 -3.19 29.24 18.48
N ALA A 111 -3.95 30.34 18.42
CA ALA A 111 -4.51 30.95 19.62
C ALA A 111 -5.50 30.04 20.37
N VAL A 112 -5.99 28.97 19.72
CA VAL A 112 -7.06 28.12 20.24
C VAL A 112 -6.66 26.64 20.30
N LYS A 113 -5.44 26.36 20.77
CA LYS A 113 -4.92 24.99 20.99
C LYS A 113 -4.89 24.08 19.76
N GLY A 114 -4.78 24.64 18.55
CA GLY A 114 -4.48 23.92 17.32
C GLY A 114 -3.05 24.20 16.82
N TYR A 115 -2.68 23.68 15.65
CA TYR A 115 -1.41 23.96 14.99
C TYR A 115 -1.64 24.86 13.78
N LYS A 116 -0.95 26.00 13.72
CA LYS A 116 -0.83 26.78 12.47
C LYS A 116 0.11 26.09 11.51
N GLU A 117 1.22 25.58 12.04
CA GLU A 117 2.25 24.85 11.32
C GLU A 117 2.89 23.84 12.27
N ALA A 118 3.19 22.64 11.78
CA ALA A 118 3.93 21.64 12.51
C ALA A 118 4.82 20.86 11.54
N SER A 119 6.05 20.59 11.94
CA SER A 119 7.01 19.84 11.14
C SER A 119 7.69 18.74 11.96
N GLY A 120 8.02 17.64 11.31
CA GLY A 120 8.67 16.49 11.93
C GLY A 120 9.44 15.65 10.92
N THR A 121 10.51 15.00 11.37
CA THR A 121 11.23 14.01 10.57
C THR A 121 10.63 12.62 10.82
N ILE A 122 10.43 11.85 9.75
CA ILE A 122 10.03 10.46 9.80
C ILE A 122 11.14 9.62 9.18
N SER A 123 11.74 8.75 9.99
CA SER A 123 12.87 7.91 9.57
C SER A 123 12.54 6.42 9.66
N GLY A 124 12.93 5.67 8.62
CA GLY A 124 12.69 4.24 8.55
C GLY A 124 12.64 3.70 7.12
N SER A 125 12.55 2.37 7.02
CA SER A 125 12.51 1.69 5.72
C SER A 125 11.25 2.04 4.94
N GLY A 126 11.43 2.62 3.76
CA GLY A 126 10.34 2.86 2.80
C GLY A 126 9.40 4.00 3.17
N VAL A 127 9.82 4.93 4.03
CA VAL A 127 8.97 6.02 4.55
C VAL A 127 8.44 6.89 3.42
N TYR A 128 9.35 7.48 2.62
CA TYR A 128 8.95 8.39 1.55
C TYR A 128 8.06 7.69 0.51
N GLY A 129 8.38 6.44 0.14
CA GLY A 129 7.60 5.69 -0.85
C GLY A 129 6.15 5.46 -0.42
N LYS A 130 5.88 5.33 0.89
CA LYS A 130 4.51 5.23 1.42
C LYS A 130 3.83 6.60 1.55
N LEU A 131 4.55 7.63 1.97
CA LEU A 131 3.98 8.93 2.30
C LEU A 131 3.99 9.96 1.15
N LYS A 132 4.62 9.66 0.01
CA LYS A 132 4.71 10.58 -1.14
C LYS A 132 3.36 11.03 -1.70
N PHE A 133 2.31 10.25 -1.46
CA PHE A 133 0.95 10.55 -1.92
C PHE A 133 0.18 11.49 -0.99
N GLU A 134 0.72 11.78 0.20
CA GLU A 134 0.07 12.64 1.19
C GLU A 134 0.29 14.13 0.94
N SER A 135 1.17 14.45 -0.01
CA SER A 135 1.41 15.82 -0.46
C SER A 135 0.18 16.39 -1.16
N GLY A 136 -0.53 17.30 -0.48
CA GLY A 136 -1.72 17.92 -1.05
C GLY A 136 -2.61 18.60 -0.02
N ILE A 137 -3.81 18.96 -0.47
CA ILE A 137 -4.82 19.60 0.36
C ILE A 137 -5.74 18.53 0.96
N HIS A 138 -5.72 18.41 2.28
CA HIS A 138 -6.64 17.56 3.04
C HIS A 138 -7.84 18.41 3.49
N ARG A 139 -9.06 17.95 3.20
CA ARG A 139 -10.29 18.69 3.51
C ARG A 139 -11.03 18.06 4.69
N VAL A 140 -11.58 18.91 5.56
CA VAL A 140 -12.50 18.53 6.62
C VAL A 140 -13.87 19.16 6.36
N GLN A 141 -14.94 18.43 6.64
CA GLN A 141 -16.32 18.94 6.65
C GLN A 141 -16.78 19.02 8.10
N VAL A 142 -17.45 20.13 8.42
CA VAL A 142 -18.01 20.43 9.75
C VAL A 142 -19.51 20.18 9.74
#